data_AF-A0A1M4RVL9-F1
#
_entry.id   AF-A0A1M4RVL9-F1
#
_cell.length_a   1.000
_cell.length_b   1.000
_cell.length_c   1.000
_cell.angle_alpha   90.00
_cell.angle_beta   90.00
_cell.angle_gamma   90.00
#
_symmetry.space_group_name_H-M   'P 1'
#
loop_
_entity.id
_entity.type
_entity.pdbx_description
1 polymer ?
#
loop_
_entity_poly.entity_id
_entity_poly.type
_entity_poly.pdbx_seq_one_letter_code
_entity_poly.pdbx_strand_id
1 'polypeptide(L)' 'MAFSAFLDACVLVPSTLRDVLLEIGCTDAFRLLWSKQVEDEVEATVMRLP' A
#
# COMPACT_ATOMS: atom_id res chain seq x y z
N MET A 1 12.50 13.43 11.36
CA MET A 1 12.08 13.47 9.95
C MET A 1 11.57 12.09 9.60
N ALA A 2 10.28 11.95 9.28
CA ALA A 2 9.76 10.68 8.77
C ALA A 2 10.29 10.48 7.34
N PHE A 3 10.80 9.29 7.04
CA PHE A 3 11.20 8.95 5.66
C PHE A 3 9.94 8.75 4.81
N SER A 4 10.04 8.99 3.51
CA SER A 4 8.94 8.68 2.58
C SER A 4 9.01 7.21 2.18
N ALA A 5 7.87 6.52 2.20
CA ALA A 5 7.74 5.16 1.70
C ALA A 5 6.75 5.12 0.54
N PHE A 6 7.16 4.46 -0.52
CA PHE A 6 6.31 4.13 -1.65
C PHE A 6 5.90 2.67 -1.53
N LEU A 7 4.60 2.40 -1.57
CA LEU A 7 4.06 1.04 -1.52
C LEU A 7 3.65 0.61 -2.91
N ASP A 8 4.05 -0.60 -3.29
CA ASP A 8 3.72 -1.22 -4.57
C ASP A 8 2.53 -2.18 -4.40
N ALA A 9 1.86 -2.55 -5.50
CA ALA A 9 0.73 -3.46 -5.50
C ALA A 9 1.08 -4.81 -4.86
N CYS A 10 2.33 -5.27 -4.97
CA CYS A 10 2.79 -6.51 -4.37
C CYS A 10 2.69 -6.55 -2.83
N VAL A 11 2.70 -5.39 -2.16
CA VAL A 11 2.50 -5.29 -0.69
C VAL A 11 1.09 -4.84 -0.31
N LEU A 12 0.31 -4.30 -1.26
CA LEU A 12 -1.05 -3.82 -1.06
C LEU A 12 -2.13 -4.88 -1.35
N VAL A 13 -1.84 -5.85 -2.22
CA VAL A 13 -2.75 -6.95 -2.55
C VAL A 13 -2.86 -7.97 -1.41
N PRO A 14 -1.76 -8.43 -0.77
CA PRO A 14 -1.87 -9.26 0.42
C PRO A 14 -2.48 -8.47 1.57
N SER A 15 -3.68 -8.87 2.03
CA SER A 15 -4.45 -8.13 3.05
C SER A 15 -3.65 -7.85 4.31
N THR A 16 -3.02 -8.87 4.88
CA THR A 16 -2.25 -8.74 6.13
C THR A 16 -1.11 -7.72 6.04
N LEU A 17 -0.34 -7.75 4.94
CA LEU A 17 0.81 -6.86 4.80
C LEU A 17 0.35 -5.42 4.55
N ARG A 18 -0.67 -5.23 3.72
CA ARG A 18 -1.31 -3.94 3.50
C ARG A 18 -1.78 -3.33 4.81
N ASP A 19 -2.55 -4.09 5.59
CA ASP A 19 -3.19 -3.57 6.80
C ASP A 19 -2.14 -3.12 7.83
N VAL A 20 -1.08 -3.92 8.03
CA VAL A 20 0.05 -3.56 8.90
C VAL A 20 0.77 -2.30 8.41
N LEU A 21 1.09 -2.20 7.11
CA LEU A 21 1.82 -1.04 6.58
C LEU A 21 1.00 0.24 6.63
N LEU A 22 -0.31 0.16 6.36
CA LEU A 22 -1.21 1.30 6.46
C LEU A 22 -1.39 1.76 7.91
N GLU A 23 -1.54 0.81 8.86
CA GLU A 23 -1.64 1.13 10.29
C GLU A 23 -0.37 1.82 10.81
N ILE A 24 0.82 1.31 10.43
CA ILE A 24 2.11 1.96 10.75
C ILE A 24 2.22 3.35 10.08
N GLY A 25 1.71 3.49 8.86
CA GLY A 25 1.63 4.79 8.17
C GLY A 25 0.76 5.81 8.91
N CYS A 26 -0.23 5.37 9.70
CA CYS A 26 -1.04 6.24 10.56
C CYS A 26 -0.31 6.69 11.83
N THR A 27 0.80 6.07 12.24
CA THR A 27 1.55 6.42 13.46
C THR A 27 2.71 7.39 13.21
N ASP A 28 2.72 8.13 12.10
CA ASP A 28 3.81 9.03 11.67
C ASP A 28 5.19 8.34 11.52
N ALA A 29 5.24 7.01 11.49
CA ALA A 29 6.49 6.26 11.36
C ALA A 29 7.17 6.51 10.01
N PHE A 30 6.38 6.76 8.98
CA PHE A 30 6.83 7.16 7.64
C PHE A 30 5.73 7.93 6.91
N ARG A 31 6.11 8.69 5.88
CA ARG A 31 5.18 9.36 4.98
C ARG A 31 4.82 8.44 3.82
N LEU A 32 3.57 8.03 3.73
CA LEU A 32 3.04 7.29 2.58
C LEU A 32 3.04 8.13 1.30
N LEU A 33 3.51 7.55 0.21
CA LEU A 33 3.39 8.07 -1.15
C LEU A 33 2.38 7.24 -1.93
N TRP A 34 1.51 7.93 -2.67
CA TRP A 34 0.47 7.32 -3.50
C TRP A 34 0.79 7.50 -4.99
N SER A 35 0.42 6.50 -5.78
CA SER A 35 0.54 6.53 -7.24
C SER A 35 -0.72 5.97 -7.86
N LYS A 36 -1.31 6.73 -8.78
CA LYS A 36 -2.51 6.28 -9.50
C LYS A 36 -2.28 4.97 -10.25
N GLN A 37 -1.07 4.78 -10.80
CA GLN A 37 -0.70 3.54 -11.49
C GLN A 37 -0.73 2.32 -10.55
N VAL A 38 -0.27 2.48 -9.30
CA VAL A 38 -0.31 1.38 -8.31
C VAL A 38 -1.74 1.12 -7.86
N GLU A 39 -2.55 2.17 -7.66
CA GLU A 39 -3.97 2.02 -7.33
C GLU A 39 -4.70 1.21 -8.41
N ASP A 40 -4.47 1.54 -9.68
CA ASP A 40 -5.08 0.83 -10.82
C ASP A 40 -4.61 -0.64 -10.88
N GLU A 41 -3.34 -0.92 -10.56
CA GLU A 41 -2.81 -2.28 -10.49
C GLU A 41 -3.40 -3.10 -9.34
N VAL A 42 -3.56 -2.49 -8.16
CA VAL A 42 -4.21 -3.09 -7.00
C VAL A 42 -5.66 -3.43 -7.33
N GLU A 43 -6.42 -2.50 -7.90
CA GLU A 43 -7.81 -2.72 -8.32
C GLU A 43 -7.89 -3.89 -9.31
N ALA A 44 -7.10 -3.86 -10.38
CA ALA A 44 -7.09 -4.91 -11.38
C ALA A 44 -6.71 -6.28 -10.81
N THR A 45 -5.80 -6.32 -9.81
CA THR A 45 -5.35 -7.56 -9.19
C THR A 45 -6.37 -8.11 -8.22
N VAL A 46 -6.97 -7.27 -7.38
CA VAL A 46 -8.03 -7.67 -6.44
C VAL A 46 -9.24 -8.24 -7.20
N MET A 47 -9.62 -7.65 -8.34
CA MET A 47 -10.70 -8.15 -9.19
C MET A 47 -10.43 -9.53 -9.82
N ARG A 48 -9.18 -10.00 -9.81
CA ARG A 48 -8.78 -11.33 -10.32
C ARG A 48 -8.62 -12.38 -9.21
N LEU A 49 -8.71 -11.99 -7.94
CA LEU A 49 -8.59 -12.93 -6.84
C LEU A 49 -9.87 -13.80 -6.74
N PRO A 50 -9.73 -15.11 -6.45
CA PRO A 50 -10.84 -16.05 -6.33
C PRO A 50 -11.68 -15.84 -5.06
#